data_AF-A0A7Y2YEC9-F1
#
_entry.id   AF-A0A7Y2YEC9-F1
#
_cell.length_a   1.000
_cell.length_b   1.000
_cell.length_c   1.000
_cell.angle_alpha   90.00
_cell.angle_beta   90.00
_cell.angle_gamma   90.00
#
_symmetry.space_group_name_H-M   'P 1'
#
loop_
_entity.id
_entity.type
_entity.pdbx_description
1 polymer ?
#
loop_
_entity_poly.entity_id
_entity_poly.type
_entity_poly.pdbx_seq_one_letter_code
_entity_poly.pdbx_strand_id
1 'polypeptide(L)'
;DDTAPIGDVRGLGAMVAFELVRERGGHEPAPEMVAAFTAKALEHGLIILACGYWGNTIRLLAPLTIPDEHLEEGLDIIEQSLVDLAAAGQRKAS
;
A
#
# COMPACT_ATOMS: atom_id res chain seq x y z
N ASP A 1 5.91 -13.33 6.26
CA ASP A 1 5.69 -11.97 5.77
C ASP A 1 5.23 -12.10 4.33
N ASP A 2 3.91 -12.10 4.17
CA ASP A 2 3.13 -12.46 2.96
C ASP A 2 2.71 -11.24 2.13
N THR A 3 3.03 -10.04 2.62
CA THR A 3 2.78 -8.77 1.94
C THR A 3 3.92 -8.38 0.97
N ALA A 4 3.64 -7.43 0.08
CA ALA A 4 4.65 -6.77 -0.74
C ALA A 4 5.72 -6.09 0.14
N PRO A 5 6.99 -5.92 -0.32
CA PRO A 5 8.02 -5.29 0.49
C PRO A 5 7.68 -3.83 0.82
N ILE A 6 7.54 -3.56 2.12
CA ILE A 6 7.31 -2.22 2.67
C ILE A 6 8.62 -1.70 3.25
N GLY A 7 8.96 -0.46 2.91
CA GLY A 7 10.09 0.27 3.45
C GLY A 7 9.69 1.03 4.72
N ASP A 8 9.87 2.34 4.70
CA ASP A 8 9.53 3.21 5.82
C ASP A 8 8.02 3.41 5.96
N VAL A 9 7.54 3.42 7.21
CA VAL A 9 6.16 3.76 7.59
C VAL A 9 6.22 4.95 8.54
N ARG A 10 5.56 6.05 8.16
CA ARG A 10 5.66 7.32 8.88
C ARG A 10 4.31 8.04 8.94
N GLY A 11 4.08 8.79 10.01
CA GLY A 11 2.87 9.58 10.15
C GLY A 11 2.60 10.02 11.58
N LEU A 12 1.59 10.88 11.73
CA LEU A 12 1.02 11.27 13.02
C LEU A 12 -0.50 11.47 12.85
N GLY A 13 -1.27 10.87 13.75
CA GLY A 13 -2.74 10.89 13.66
C GLY A 13 -3.22 10.18 12.39
N ALA A 14 -4.21 10.75 11.71
CA ALA A 14 -4.79 10.17 10.50
C ALA A 14 -3.95 10.38 9.22
N MET A 15 -2.84 11.14 9.29
CA MET A 15 -1.94 11.34 8.15
C MET A 15 -0.76 10.38 8.25
N VAL A 16 -0.90 9.23 7.59
CA VAL A 16 0.10 8.15 7.59
C VAL A 16 0.50 7.83 6.17
N ALA A 17 1.74 7.39 5.97
CA ALA A 17 2.25 6.96 4.69
C ALA A 17 3.20 5.78 4.86
N PHE A 18 3.22 4.91 3.85
CA PHE A 18 4.19 3.83 3.74
C PHE A 18 4.78 3.80 2.34
N GLU A 19 6.00 3.27 2.22
CA GLU A 19 6.69 3.14 0.94
C GLU A 19 6.75 1.69 0.47
N LEU A 20 6.57 1.49 -0.83
CA LEU A 20 6.91 0.22 -1.47
C LEU A 20 8.34 0.28 -2.00
N VAL A 21 9.09 -0.77 -1.69
CA VAL A 21 10.49 -0.94 -2.07
C VAL A 21 10.67 -2.24 -2.84
N ARG A 22 11.76 -2.36 -3.60
CA ARG A 22 12.01 -3.56 -4.41
C ARG A 22 12.23 -4.82 -3.57
N GLU A 23 12.81 -4.66 -2.38
CA GLU A 23 13.17 -5.75 -1.49
C GLU A 23 12.98 -5.37 -0.03
N ARG A 24 12.66 -6.36 0.81
CA ARG A 24 12.38 -6.14 2.23
C ARG A 24 13.68 -5.81 2.95
N GLY A 25 13.70 -4.70 3.68
CA GLY A 25 14.91 -4.16 4.31
C GLY A 25 15.79 -3.30 3.38
N GLY A 26 15.40 -3.17 2.10
CA GLY A 26 16.03 -2.24 1.16
C GLY A 26 15.36 -0.86 1.15
N HIS A 27 15.96 0.06 0.40
CA HIS A 27 15.46 1.43 0.21
C HIS A 27 15.22 1.80 -1.26
N GLU A 28 15.40 0.86 -2.18
CA GLU A 28 15.23 1.09 -3.62
C GLU A 28 13.73 1.26 -3.95
N PRO A 29 13.29 2.42 -4.47
CA PRO A 29 11.88 2.68 -4.76
C PRO A 29 11.29 1.73 -5.81
N ALA A 30 10.03 1.33 -5.59
CA ALA A 30 9.26 0.49 -6.52
C ALA A 30 7.96 1.19 -7.01
N PRO A 31 8.05 2.24 -7.84
CA PRO A 31 6.87 2.96 -8.33
C PRO A 31 5.92 2.08 -9.16
N GLU A 32 6.43 1.08 -9.87
CA GLU A 32 5.62 0.12 -10.61
C GLU A 32 4.76 -0.75 -9.68
N MET A 33 5.25 -1.04 -8.47
CA MET A 33 4.50 -1.76 -7.46
C MET A 33 3.40 -0.90 -6.87
N VAL A 34 3.64 0.40 -6.71
CA VAL A 34 2.60 1.36 -6.30
C VAL A 34 1.48 1.43 -7.33
N ALA A 35 1.78 1.53 -8.62
CA ALA A 35 0.76 1.55 -9.67
C ALA A 35 -0.06 0.24 -9.69
N ALA A 36 0.59 -0.91 -9.50
CA ALA A 36 -0.09 -2.20 -9.41
C ALA A 36 -0.93 -2.32 -8.12
N PHE A 37 -0.43 -1.82 -7.00
CA PHE A 37 -1.14 -1.79 -5.72
C PHE A 37 -2.40 -0.92 -5.81
N THR A 38 -2.31 0.30 -6.35
CA THR A 38 -3.48 1.19 -6.46
C THR A 38 -4.54 0.63 -7.39
N ALA A 39 -4.15 -0.07 -8.46
CA ALA A 39 -5.09 -0.79 -9.32
C ALA A 39 -5.81 -1.92 -8.56
N LYS A 40 -5.09 -2.71 -7.75
CA LYS A 40 -5.68 -3.76 -6.91
C LYS A 40 -6.61 -3.21 -5.83
N ALA A 41 -6.21 -2.13 -5.15
CA ALA A 41 -7.06 -1.47 -4.17
C ALA A 41 -8.37 -1.00 -4.81
N LEU A 42 -8.29 -0.44 -6.03
CA LEU A 42 -9.48 -0.04 -6.80
C LEU A 42 -10.37 -1.24 -7.16
N GLU A 43 -9.78 -2.36 -7.60
CA GLU A 43 -10.51 -3.61 -7.87
C GLU A 43 -11.24 -4.14 -6.63
N HIS A 44 -10.66 -3.94 -5.44
CA HIS A 44 -11.26 -4.30 -4.15
C HIS A 44 -12.23 -3.24 -3.60
N GLY A 45 -12.45 -2.13 -4.31
CA GLY A 45 -13.41 -1.10 -3.94
C GLY A 45 -12.84 0.10 -3.16
N LEU A 46 -11.51 0.20 -3.01
CA LEU A 46 -10.85 1.29 -2.29
C LEU A 46 -10.10 2.24 -3.24
N ILE A 47 -10.42 3.53 -3.17
CA ILE A 47 -9.64 4.59 -3.84
C ILE A 47 -8.52 5.03 -2.91
N ILE A 48 -7.28 4.83 -3.32
CA ILE A 48 -6.09 5.20 -2.53
C ILE A 48 -5.09 6.00 -3.37
N LEU A 49 -4.37 6.92 -2.71
CA LEU A 49 -3.50 7.88 -3.40
C LEU A 49 -2.03 7.48 -3.32
N ALA A 50 -1.40 7.38 -4.49
CA ALA A 50 0.05 7.39 -4.64
C ALA A 50 0.61 8.82 -4.52
N CYS A 51 1.81 8.95 -3.95
CA CYS A 51 2.53 10.22 -3.82
C CYS A 51 4.04 9.99 -3.67
N GLY A 52 4.77 11.05 -3.27
CA GLY A 52 6.21 11.00 -3.04
C GLY A 52 7.02 11.34 -4.30
N TYR A 53 8.26 11.81 -4.10
CA TYR A 53 9.15 12.23 -5.19
C TYR A 53 9.48 11.08 -6.15
N TRP A 54 9.68 9.88 -5.60
CA TRP A 54 9.98 8.66 -6.37
C TRP A 54 8.72 7.89 -6.79
N GLY A 55 7.52 8.38 -6.48
CA GLY A 55 6.26 7.73 -6.81
C GLY A 55 6.02 6.38 -6.12
N ASN A 56 6.77 6.06 -5.06
CA ASN A 56 6.71 4.79 -4.35
C ASN A 56 6.00 4.88 -2.98
N THR A 57 5.37 6.02 -2.66
CA THR A 57 4.70 6.23 -1.38
C THR A 57 3.19 6.16 -1.53
N ILE A 58 2.51 5.47 -0.62
CA ILE A 58 1.06 5.48 -0.47
C ILE A 58 0.69 6.41 0.69
N ARG A 59 -0.29 7.29 0.49
CA ARG A 59 -0.79 8.20 1.52
C ARG A 59 -2.16 7.75 2.02
N LEU A 60 -2.24 7.58 3.34
CA LEU A 60 -3.49 7.40 4.08
C LEU A 60 -3.85 8.73 4.74
N LEU A 61 -5.07 9.21 4.45
CA LEU A 61 -5.62 10.42 5.02
C LEU A 61 -7.14 10.29 5.15
N ALA A 62 -7.57 9.40 6.05
CA ALA A 62 -8.99 9.21 6.33
C ALA A 62 -9.58 10.44 7.04
N PRO A 63 -10.88 10.73 6.87
CA PRO A 63 -11.57 11.76 7.66
C PRO A 63 -11.46 11.45 9.16
N LEU A 64 -11.28 12.47 10.01
CA LEU A 64 -11.21 12.28 11.47
C LEU A 64 -12.54 11.79 12.08
N THR A 65 -13.62 11.85 11.31
CA THR A 65 -14.97 11.42 11.70
C THR A 65 -15.36 10.10 11.02
N ILE A 66 -14.41 9.38 10.41
CA ILE A 66 -14.69 8.08 9.81
C ILE A 66 -15.17 7.11 10.92
N PRO A 67 -16.26 6.36 10.71
CA PRO A 67 -16.63 5.28 11.62
C PRO A 67 -15.52 4.22 11.66
N ASP A 68 -15.26 3.65 12.84
CA ASP A 68 -14.19 2.65 13.02
C ASP A 68 -14.37 1.46 12.09
N GLU A 69 -15.60 1.00 11.87
CA GLU A 69 -15.92 -0.11 10.96
C GLU A 69 -15.49 0.14 9.51
N HIS A 70 -15.63 1.36 9.00
CA HIS A 70 -15.19 1.72 7.65
C HIS A 70 -13.68 1.91 7.57
N LEU A 71 -13.05 2.35 8.66
CA LEU A 71 -11.59 2.44 8.73
C LEU A 71 -10.98 1.03 8.70
N GLU A 72 -11.53 0.11 9.50
CA GLU A 72 -11.12 -1.30 9.52
C GLU A 72 -11.30 -1.94 8.15
N GLU A 73 -12.46 -1.80 7.52
CA GLU A 73 -12.71 -2.31 6.15
C GLU A 73 -11.68 -1.77 5.14
N GLY A 74 -11.38 -0.47 5.20
CA GLY A 74 -10.38 0.13 4.33
C GLY A 74 -8.97 -0.41 4.56
N LEU A 75 -8.60 -0.67 5.81
CA LEU A 75 -7.30 -1.26 6.17
C LEU A 75 -7.20 -2.72 5.73
N ASP A 76 -8.28 -3.50 5.89
CA ASP A 76 -8.35 -4.89 5.43
C ASP A 76 -8.19 -4.97 3.90
N ILE A 77 -8.81 -4.04 3.16
CA ILE A 77 -8.63 -3.95 1.70
C ILE A 77 -7.17 -3.64 1.35
N ILE A 78 -6.51 -2.73 2.08
CA ILE A 78 -5.09 -2.40 1.86
C ILE A 78 -4.21 -3.63 2.08
N GLU A 79 -4.40 -4.36 3.18
CA GLU A 79 -3.66 -5.58 3.48
C GLU A 79 -3.85 -6.63 2.38
N GLN A 80 -5.09 -6.92 2.01
CA GLN A 80 -5.41 -7.87 0.96
C GLN A 80 -4.77 -7.49 -0.38
N SER A 81 -4.82 -6.21 -0.76
CA SER A 81 -4.16 -5.71 -1.98
C SER A 81 -2.63 -5.87 -1.95
N LEU A 82 -2.00 -5.74 -0.78
CA LEU A 82 -0.55 -5.96 -0.61
C LEU A 82 -0.18 -7.44 -0.72
N VAL A 83 -0.99 -8.34 -0.15
CA VAL A 83 -0.80 -9.80 -0.28
C VAL A 83 -0.94 -10.24 -1.73
N ASP A 84 -1.98 -9.77 -2.42
CA ASP A 84 -2.20 -10.13 -3.83
C ASP A 84 -1.12 -9.59 -4.76
N LEU A 85 -0.54 -8.44 -4.43
CA LEU A 85 0.61 -7.89 -5.14
C LEU A 85 1.85 -8.80 -4.98
N ALA A 86 2.13 -9.26 -3.76
CA ALA A 86 3.24 -10.18 -3.51
C ALA A 86 3.07 -11.52 -4.23
N ALA A 87 1.87 -12.11 -4.18
CA ALA A 87 1.56 -13.36 -4.87
C ALA A 87 1.71 -13.24 -6.39
N ALA A 88 1.37 -12.08 -6.97
CA ALA A 88 1.56 -11.82 -8.40
C ALA A 88 3.04 -11.71 -8.80
N GLY A 89 3.88 -11.17 -7.93
CA GLY A 89 5.33 -11.11 -8.14
C GLY A 89 5.99 -12.49 -8.13
N GLN A 90 5.57 -13.37 -7.21
CA GLN A 90 6.08 -14.74 -7.10
C GLN A 90 5.75 -15.59 -8.33
N ARG A 91 4.55 -15.43 -8.91
CA ARG A 91 4.15 -16.16 -10.13
C ARG A 91 4.96 -15.78 -11.37
N LYS A 92 5.57 -14.60 -11.43
CA LYS A 92 6.43 -14.18 -12.54
C LYS A 92 7.87 -14.70 -12.41
N ALA A 93 8.27 -15.10 -11.20
CA ALA A 93 9.62 -15.58 -10.90
C ALA A 93 9.75 -17.12 -11.00
N SER A 94 8.63 -17.85 -11.11
CA SER A 94 8.55 -19.29 -11.37
C SER A 94 8.32 -19.58 -12.85
#